data_AF-A0A2D6P8Z3-F1
#
_entry.id   AF-A0A2D6P8Z3-F1
#
_cell.length_a   1.000
_cell.length_b   1.000
_cell.length_c   1.000
_cell.angle_alpha   90.00
_cell.angle_beta   90.00
_cell.angle_gamma   90.00
#
_symmetry.space_group_name_H-M   'P 1'
#
loop_
_entity.id
_entity.type
_entity.pdbx_description
1 polymer ?
#
loop_
_entity_poly.entity_id
_entity_poly.type
_entity_poly.pdbx_seq_one_letter_code
_entity_poly.pdbx_strand_id
1 'polypeptide(L)'
;MSEIRVNKVIDEAGTGAVELTQGATLPTGKTISGSGSLNITGNSTVGGNLSVGGVLTYEDVTNVDSIGIITAQSGIHVTSGITSIKGAAEKVNVGSYAGGILTLDASTGTVFTHDLQGQTVGIVSITNFPVVTNSFHTVTVIYNQNSAGTANTTPDVGVSTNITLTPSGVSGFSTEGLVGTGTTVVLSTTAEDFDIVTYGIHYNGDATGTISNYKVFVTKSGDFRYG
;
A
#
# COMPACT_ATOMS: atom_id res chain seq x y z
N MET A 1 19.88 62.56 -1.49
CA MET A 1 19.33 61.29 -1.99
C MET A 1 18.84 61.54 -3.40
N SER A 2 19.21 60.67 -4.35
CA SER A 2 18.64 60.70 -5.70
C SER A 2 17.50 59.68 -5.74
N GLU A 3 16.37 60.06 -6.33
CA GLU A 3 15.18 59.21 -6.49
C GLU A 3 14.79 59.21 -7.97
N ILE A 4 14.48 58.03 -8.51
CA ILE A 4 13.94 57.90 -9.87
C ILE A 4 12.43 57.68 -9.74
N ARG A 5 11.65 58.62 -10.27
CA ARG A 5 10.18 58.52 -10.32
C ARG A 5 9.73 58.38 -11.76
N VAL A 6 9.42 57.15 -12.14
CA VAL A 6 8.94 56.80 -13.48
C VAL A 6 7.78 55.82 -13.37
N ASN A 7 6.91 55.79 -14.36
CA ASN A 7 5.79 54.85 -14.39
C ASN A 7 6.26 53.43 -14.73
N LYS A 8 7.25 53.29 -15.63
CA LYS A 8 7.78 52.00 -16.09
C LYS A 8 9.28 52.12 -16.33
N VAL A 9 10.00 51.05 -16.03
CA VAL A 9 11.38 50.82 -16.45
C VAL A 9 11.36 49.74 -17.53
N ILE A 10 12.05 49.99 -18.64
CA ILE A 10 12.22 49.07 -19.76
C ILE A 10 13.70 48.97 -20.09
N ASP A 11 14.10 47.90 -20.77
CA ASP A 11 15.41 47.83 -21.42
C ASP A 11 15.51 48.87 -22.55
N GLU A 12 16.72 49.15 -23.03
CA GLU A 12 16.96 50.16 -24.08
C GLU A 12 16.19 49.87 -25.37
N ALA A 13 16.06 48.59 -25.74
CA ALA A 13 15.32 48.18 -26.93
C ALA A 13 13.79 48.12 -26.69
N GLY A 14 13.33 48.25 -25.44
CA GLY A 14 11.92 48.19 -25.05
C GLY A 14 11.23 46.83 -25.28
N THR A 15 12.01 45.79 -25.56
CA THR A 15 11.52 44.45 -25.95
C THR A 15 12.08 43.34 -25.06
N GLY A 16 13.06 43.64 -24.21
CA GLY A 16 13.76 42.70 -23.34
C GLY A 16 13.40 42.83 -21.84
N ALA A 17 14.13 42.08 -21.02
CA ALA A 17 14.02 42.16 -19.56
C ALA A 17 14.91 43.29 -19.02
N VAL A 18 14.49 43.89 -17.90
CA VAL A 18 15.37 44.76 -17.12
C VAL A 18 16.33 43.89 -16.33
N GLU A 19 17.63 43.99 -16.62
CA GLU A 19 18.66 43.28 -15.86
C GLU A 19 19.11 44.11 -14.66
N LEU A 20 19.11 43.48 -13.49
CA LEU A 20 19.67 44.03 -12.26
C LEU A 20 20.85 43.17 -11.87
N THR A 21 22.02 43.43 -12.46
CA THR A 21 23.23 42.61 -12.31
C THR A 21 23.67 42.42 -10.86
N GLN A 22 23.42 43.42 -10.01
CA GLN A 22 23.73 43.37 -8.58
C GLN A 22 22.53 42.96 -7.71
N GLY A 23 21.41 42.56 -8.32
CA GLY A 23 20.16 42.24 -7.66
C GLY A 23 19.31 43.46 -7.29
N ALA A 24 18.17 43.18 -6.67
CA ALA A 24 17.29 44.18 -6.05
C ALA A 24 16.88 43.71 -4.66
N THR A 25 16.73 44.66 -3.74
CA THR A 25 16.05 44.43 -2.46
C THR A 25 14.67 45.07 -2.54
N LEU A 26 13.64 44.29 -2.19
CA LEU A 26 12.30 44.80 -2.07
C LEU A 26 12.05 45.19 -0.59
N PRO A 27 11.64 46.44 -0.28
CA PRO A 27 11.40 46.84 1.10
C PRO A 27 10.29 46.01 1.77
N THR A 28 10.32 45.96 3.11
CA THR A 28 9.29 45.27 3.91
C THR A 28 7.88 45.73 3.55
N GLY A 29 6.96 44.77 3.40
CA GLY A 29 5.55 45.05 3.10
C GLY A 29 5.25 45.32 1.62
N LYS A 30 6.25 45.18 0.74
CA LYS A 30 6.05 45.23 -0.72
C LYS A 30 6.03 43.83 -1.30
N THR A 31 5.37 43.67 -2.44
CA THR A 31 5.18 42.40 -3.13
C THR A 31 5.70 42.48 -4.56
N ILE A 32 6.16 41.36 -5.10
CA ILE A 32 6.31 41.16 -6.54
C ILE A 32 4.98 40.61 -7.04
N SER A 33 4.29 41.33 -7.92
CA SER A 33 2.95 40.98 -8.41
C SER A 33 2.85 41.20 -9.92
N GLY A 34 1.95 40.50 -10.58
CA GLY A 34 1.71 40.59 -12.03
C GLY A 34 1.24 39.26 -12.58
N SER A 35 0.79 39.22 -13.84
CA SER A 35 0.29 38.02 -14.51
C SER A 35 1.39 37.10 -15.07
N GLY A 36 2.57 37.06 -14.43
CA GLY A 36 3.74 36.34 -14.91
C GLY A 36 4.30 35.34 -13.90
N SER A 37 5.27 34.55 -14.34
CA SER A 37 5.99 33.59 -13.48
C SER A 37 7.17 34.25 -12.78
N LEU A 38 7.46 33.83 -11.55
CA LEU A 38 8.73 34.10 -10.88
C LEU A 38 9.65 32.89 -11.09
N ASN A 39 10.75 33.08 -11.81
CA ASN A 39 11.76 32.04 -12.01
C ASN A 39 12.94 32.28 -11.07
N ILE A 40 13.23 31.32 -10.19
CA ILE A 40 14.34 31.36 -9.24
C ILE A 40 15.27 30.19 -9.58
N THR A 41 16.44 30.48 -10.15
CA THR A 41 17.41 29.45 -10.54
C THR A 41 18.34 29.03 -9.41
N GLY A 42 18.37 29.80 -8.31
CA GLY A 42 19.12 29.51 -7.10
C GLY A 42 18.23 29.12 -5.93
N ASN A 43 18.74 29.32 -4.71
CA ASN A 43 18.00 29.02 -3.49
C ASN A 43 16.92 30.07 -3.21
N SER A 44 15.74 29.62 -2.81
CA SER A 44 14.70 30.47 -2.23
C SER A 44 14.59 30.16 -0.73
N THR A 45 14.62 31.20 0.11
CA THR A 45 14.40 31.07 1.55
C THR A 45 13.09 31.78 1.92
N VAL A 46 12.14 31.03 2.48
CA VAL A 46 10.88 31.58 2.97
C VAL A 46 10.96 31.62 4.50
N GLY A 47 11.12 32.81 5.07
CA GLY A 47 11.25 32.99 6.52
C GLY A 47 9.93 32.87 7.30
N GLY A 48 8.80 32.77 6.60
CA GLY A 48 7.47 32.58 7.18
C GLY A 48 6.72 31.42 6.52
N ASN A 49 5.39 31.49 6.50
CA ASN A 49 4.58 30.45 5.86
C ASN A 49 4.68 30.54 4.34
N LEU A 50 4.91 29.40 3.67
CA LEU A 50 4.65 29.23 2.24
C LEU A 50 3.21 28.74 2.06
N SER A 51 2.39 29.52 1.36
CA SER A 51 1.05 29.09 0.92
C SER A 51 1.04 28.96 -0.59
N VAL A 52 0.59 27.81 -1.08
CA VAL A 52 0.49 27.52 -2.51
C VAL A 52 -0.98 27.25 -2.83
N GLY A 53 -1.61 28.14 -3.59
CA GLY A 53 -3.00 27.98 -4.02
C GLY A 53 -3.20 26.96 -5.15
N GLY A 54 -2.11 26.48 -5.75
CA GLY A 54 -2.09 25.46 -6.79
C GLY A 54 -1.26 24.25 -6.40
N VAL A 55 -0.52 23.70 -7.36
CA VAL A 55 0.34 22.53 -7.15
C VAL A 55 1.77 22.99 -6.83
N LEU A 56 2.41 22.30 -5.88
CA LEU A 56 3.83 22.39 -5.64
C LEU A 56 4.48 21.07 -6.01
N THR A 57 5.24 21.07 -7.10
CA THR A 57 5.96 19.88 -7.59
C THR A 57 7.40 19.92 -7.09
N TYR A 58 7.88 18.79 -6.56
CA TYR A 58 9.26 18.60 -6.16
C TYR A 58 9.81 17.34 -6.84
N GLU A 59 10.90 17.45 -7.60
CA GLU A 59 11.48 16.31 -8.31
C GLU A 59 12.65 15.68 -7.54
N ASP A 60 13.40 16.47 -6.77
CA ASP A 60 14.56 16.00 -6.00
C ASP A 60 14.59 16.66 -4.62
N VAL A 61 14.18 15.93 -3.58
CA VAL A 61 14.25 16.40 -2.18
C VAL A 61 15.07 15.43 -1.36
N THR A 62 16.27 15.85 -0.95
CA THR A 62 17.17 15.01 -0.16
C THR A 62 16.68 14.80 1.28
N ASN A 63 16.07 15.82 1.89
CA ASN A 63 15.57 15.75 3.25
C ASN A 63 14.28 16.56 3.37
N VAL A 64 13.31 16.00 4.10
CA VAL A 64 12.14 16.72 4.60
C VAL A 64 12.18 16.61 6.12
N ASP A 65 12.49 17.71 6.80
CA ASP A 65 12.30 17.82 8.24
C ASP A 65 10.97 18.53 8.50
N SER A 66 9.93 17.74 8.79
CA SER A 66 8.57 18.24 8.96
C SER A 66 7.92 17.59 10.17
N ILE A 67 7.30 18.43 11.01
CA ILE A 67 6.38 18.01 12.09
C ILE A 67 4.95 17.82 11.52
N GLY A 68 4.76 18.04 10.22
CA GLY A 68 3.46 18.17 9.57
C GLY A 68 2.72 16.86 9.29
N ILE A 69 1.40 16.98 9.16
CA ILE A 69 0.48 15.92 8.73
C ILE A 69 0.68 15.69 7.24
N ILE A 70 0.94 14.43 6.85
CA ILE A 70 0.95 14.01 5.45
C ILE A 70 -0.45 13.54 5.09
N THR A 71 -1.11 14.23 4.16
CA THR A 71 -2.35 13.75 3.53
C THR A 71 -2.01 13.33 2.11
N ALA A 72 -2.10 12.03 1.82
CA ALA A 72 -1.85 11.50 0.50
C ALA A 72 -3.15 10.98 -0.10
N GLN A 73 -3.47 11.39 -1.33
CA GLN A 73 -4.70 10.97 -2.01
C GLN A 73 -4.73 9.46 -2.27
N SER A 74 -3.58 8.86 -2.63
CA SER A 74 -3.45 7.45 -3.01
C SER A 74 -2.51 6.66 -2.08
N GLY A 75 -2.26 7.16 -0.87
CA GLY A 75 -1.37 6.52 0.11
C GLY A 75 0.11 6.93 -0.01
N ILE A 76 0.96 6.24 0.75
CA ILE A 76 2.40 6.52 0.87
C ILE A 76 3.18 5.28 0.42
N HIS A 77 4.06 5.42 -0.57
CA HIS A 77 4.97 4.36 -1.00
C HIS A 77 6.37 4.65 -0.45
N VAL A 78 6.85 3.81 0.47
CA VAL A 78 8.19 3.93 1.06
C VAL A 78 9.12 2.92 0.38
N THR A 79 10.07 3.41 -0.41
CA THR A 79 10.93 2.54 -1.25
C THR A 79 12.10 1.92 -0.49
N SER A 80 12.54 2.54 0.61
CA SER A 80 13.65 2.08 1.43
C SER A 80 13.63 2.69 2.83
N GLY A 81 14.45 2.17 3.74
CA GLY A 81 14.57 2.67 5.12
C GLY A 81 13.61 1.99 6.10
N ILE A 82 13.51 2.56 7.29
CA ILE A 82 12.65 2.05 8.38
C ILE A 82 11.39 2.90 8.43
N THR A 83 10.23 2.25 8.37
CA THR A 83 8.94 2.90 8.67
C THR A 83 8.53 2.51 10.08
N SER A 84 8.30 3.49 10.96
CA SER A 84 7.77 3.27 12.31
C SER A 84 6.42 3.97 12.43
N ILE A 85 5.35 3.19 12.59
CA ILE A 85 3.98 3.70 12.72
C ILE A 85 3.44 3.28 14.09
N LYS A 86 3.33 4.23 15.01
CA LYS A 86 2.78 3.96 16.35
C LYS A 86 1.25 3.90 16.29
N GLY A 87 0.68 2.81 16.80
CA GLY A 87 -0.78 2.64 16.86
C GLY A 87 -1.43 2.31 15.53
N ALA A 88 -0.68 1.83 14.53
CA ALA A 88 -1.26 1.27 13.32
C ALA A 88 -2.20 0.12 13.70
N ALA A 89 -3.42 0.17 13.17
CA ALA A 89 -4.41 -0.89 13.33
C ALA A 89 -4.61 -1.55 11.97
N GLU A 90 -4.37 -2.85 11.90
CA GLU A 90 -4.78 -3.65 10.77
C GLU A 90 -6.26 -4.03 10.94
N LYS A 91 -7.08 -3.73 9.94
CA LYS A 91 -8.48 -4.13 9.94
C LYS A 91 -8.59 -5.58 9.48
N VAL A 92 -9.45 -6.33 10.15
CA VAL A 92 -9.90 -7.65 9.68
C VAL A 92 -11.01 -7.44 8.66
N ASN A 93 -10.81 -7.91 7.44
CA ASN A 93 -11.81 -7.86 6.38
C ASN A 93 -12.62 -9.15 6.34
N VAL A 94 -13.75 -9.16 5.64
CA VAL A 94 -14.51 -10.40 5.38
C VAL A 94 -14.15 -10.89 4.00
N GLY A 95 -13.68 -12.14 3.89
CA GLY A 95 -13.40 -12.75 2.60
C GLY A 95 -14.70 -12.97 1.81
N SER A 96 -14.68 -12.74 0.49
CA SER A 96 -15.85 -12.96 -0.36
C SER A 96 -15.96 -14.46 -0.68
N TYR A 97 -17.11 -15.07 -0.36
CA TYR A 97 -17.32 -16.50 -0.57
C TYR A 97 -18.44 -16.77 -1.58
N ALA A 98 -18.12 -17.50 -2.64
CA ALA A 98 -19.09 -17.93 -3.64
C ALA A 98 -18.68 -19.27 -4.27
N GLY A 99 -19.60 -20.23 -4.34
CA GLY A 99 -19.40 -21.48 -5.05
C GLY A 99 -18.21 -22.33 -4.56
N GLY A 100 -17.88 -22.30 -3.27
CA GLY A 100 -16.72 -23.02 -2.72
C GLY A 100 -15.40 -22.25 -2.78
N ILE A 101 -15.38 -21.04 -3.34
CA ILE A 101 -14.18 -20.21 -3.48
C ILE A 101 -14.22 -19.09 -2.45
N LEU A 102 -13.21 -19.03 -1.59
CA LEU A 102 -12.97 -17.91 -0.69
C LEU A 102 -11.96 -16.95 -1.33
N THR A 103 -12.39 -15.75 -1.69
CA THR A 103 -11.56 -14.71 -2.30
C THR A 103 -11.08 -13.70 -1.25
N LEU A 104 -9.78 -13.48 -1.22
CA LEU A 104 -9.04 -12.61 -0.29
C LEU A 104 -8.34 -11.52 -1.11
N ASP A 105 -8.87 -10.30 -1.08
CA ASP A 105 -8.35 -9.17 -1.84
C ASP A 105 -7.33 -8.36 -1.04
N ALA A 106 -6.04 -8.57 -1.32
CA ALA A 106 -4.93 -7.94 -0.60
C ALA A 106 -4.89 -6.40 -0.75
N SER A 107 -5.65 -5.81 -1.68
CA SER A 107 -5.81 -4.36 -1.75
C SER A 107 -6.65 -3.78 -0.60
N THR A 108 -7.48 -4.62 0.04
CA THR A 108 -8.34 -4.23 1.16
C THR A 108 -7.72 -4.51 2.54
N GLY A 109 -6.72 -5.40 2.59
CA GLY A 109 -5.95 -5.75 3.78
C GLY A 109 -5.37 -7.15 3.70
N THR A 110 -4.62 -7.55 4.73
CA THR A 110 -3.93 -8.86 4.77
C THR A 110 -4.49 -9.82 5.81
N VAL A 111 -5.45 -9.39 6.64
CA VAL A 111 -6.16 -10.24 7.59
C VAL A 111 -7.64 -10.28 7.23
N PHE A 112 -8.18 -11.49 7.16
CA PHE A 112 -9.56 -11.78 6.82
C PHE A 112 -10.22 -12.67 7.88
N THR A 113 -11.54 -12.67 7.91
CA THR A 113 -12.35 -13.67 8.63
C THR A 113 -13.31 -14.36 7.68
N HIS A 114 -13.64 -15.61 8.00
CA HIS A 114 -14.63 -16.38 7.29
C HIS A 114 -15.37 -17.32 8.24
N ASP A 115 -16.69 -17.19 8.30
CA ASP A 115 -17.58 -18.13 8.97
C ASP A 115 -18.01 -19.22 7.98
N LEU A 116 -17.72 -20.48 8.31
CA LEU A 116 -17.92 -21.60 7.41
C LEU A 116 -19.40 -21.92 7.14
N GLN A 117 -20.31 -21.72 8.09
CA GLN A 117 -21.77 -21.92 7.92
C GLN A 117 -22.21 -23.23 7.21
N GLY A 118 -21.45 -24.31 7.32
CA GLY A 118 -21.71 -25.62 6.72
C GLY A 118 -21.03 -25.85 5.37
N GLN A 119 -20.32 -24.83 4.88
CA GLN A 119 -19.85 -24.76 3.51
C GLN A 119 -18.33 -24.90 3.45
N THR A 120 -17.86 -25.87 2.66
CA THR A 120 -16.45 -26.12 2.45
C THR A 120 -15.80 -25.00 1.64
N VAL A 121 -14.64 -24.53 2.10
CA VAL A 121 -13.72 -23.74 1.27
C VAL A 121 -12.89 -24.72 0.44
N GLY A 122 -13.28 -24.88 -0.83
CA GLY A 122 -12.63 -25.76 -1.79
C GLY A 122 -11.46 -25.11 -2.53
N ILE A 123 -11.46 -23.78 -2.65
CA ILE A 123 -10.35 -22.99 -3.19
C ILE A 123 -10.18 -21.74 -2.35
N VAL A 124 -8.93 -21.39 -2.05
CA VAL A 124 -8.57 -20.05 -1.57
C VAL A 124 -8.00 -19.26 -2.74
N SER A 125 -8.62 -18.13 -3.06
CA SER A 125 -8.21 -17.22 -4.12
C SER A 125 -7.62 -15.96 -3.50
N ILE A 126 -6.35 -15.68 -3.73
CA ILE A 126 -5.67 -14.49 -3.19
C ILE A 126 -5.38 -13.54 -4.34
N THR A 127 -5.84 -12.29 -4.25
CA THR A 127 -5.79 -11.33 -5.35
C THR A 127 -5.09 -10.02 -4.95
N ASN A 128 -4.60 -9.28 -5.95
CA ASN A 128 -4.07 -7.92 -5.83
C ASN A 128 -2.90 -7.73 -4.85
N PHE A 129 -2.18 -8.79 -4.53
CA PHE A 129 -0.93 -8.70 -3.79
C PHE A 129 0.22 -8.27 -4.72
N PRO A 130 1.27 -7.60 -4.19
CA PRO A 130 2.30 -7.02 -5.03
C PRO A 130 3.26 -8.06 -5.61
N VAL A 131 3.82 -7.75 -6.78
CA VAL A 131 4.86 -8.55 -7.45
C VAL A 131 6.21 -7.88 -7.24
N VAL A 132 6.86 -8.21 -6.12
CA VAL A 132 8.15 -7.61 -5.74
C VAL A 132 9.21 -8.70 -5.63
N THR A 133 10.35 -8.53 -6.29
CA THR A 133 11.46 -9.50 -6.25
C THR A 133 11.85 -9.84 -4.82
N ASN A 134 11.99 -11.14 -4.53
CA ASN A 134 12.40 -11.68 -3.24
C ASN A 134 11.53 -11.17 -2.08
N SER A 135 10.21 -11.18 -2.28
CA SER A 135 9.23 -10.73 -1.28
C SER A 135 8.47 -11.90 -0.68
N PHE A 136 8.07 -11.73 0.58
CA PHE A 136 7.20 -12.67 1.27
C PHE A 136 5.94 -11.94 1.74
N HIS A 137 4.83 -12.16 1.04
CA HIS A 137 3.54 -11.55 1.37
C HIS A 137 2.70 -12.50 2.20
N THR A 138 2.14 -12.03 3.31
CA THR A 138 1.35 -12.85 4.24
C THR A 138 -0.11 -12.44 4.19
N VAL A 139 -0.99 -13.42 3.96
CA VAL A 139 -2.44 -13.25 4.03
C VAL A 139 -2.99 -14.25 5.04
N THR A 140 -3.74 -13.77 6.02
CA THR A 140 -4.27 -14.57 7.12
C THR A 140 -5.78 -14.63 7.06
N VAL A 141 -6.34 -15.81 7.32
CA VAL A 141 -7.78 -16.01 7.49
C VAL A 141 -8.04 -16.55 8.89
N ILE A 142 -8.98 -15.92 9.60
CA ILE A 142 -9.54 -16.38 10.85
C ILE A 142 -10.84 -17.11 10.51
N TYR A 143 -10.80 -18.43 10.49
CA TYR A 143 -11.97 -19.28 10.28
C TYR A 143 -12.73 -19.47 11.59
N ASN A 144 -14.06 -19.42 11.52
CA ASN A 144 -14.95 -19.88 12.60
C ASN A 144 -15.67 -21.16 12.13
N GLN A 145 -15.61 -22.23 12.93
CA GLN A 145 -16.38 -23.46 12.70
C GLN A 145 -17.89 -23.25 12.79
N ASN A 146 -18.37 -22.24 13.52
CA ASN A 146 -19.79 -21.93 13.76
C ASN A 146 -20.50 -23.09 14.47
N SER A 147 -20.79 -24.20 13.78
CA SER A 147 -21.28 -25.44 14.39
C SER A 147 -20.19 -26.54 14.44
N ALA A 148 -20.49 -27.65 15.10
CA ALA A 148 -19.56 -28.78 15.20
C ALA A 148 -19.48 -29.53 13.87
N GLY A 149 -18.25 -29.79 13.40
CA GLY A 149 -17.96 -30.58 12.20
C GLY A 149 -18.44 -29.95 10.90
N THR A 150 -18.49 -28.62 10.85
CA THR A 150 -19.19 -27.85 9.83
C THR A 150 -18.55 -27.96 8.45
N ALA A 151 -17.25 -27.68 8.34
CA ALA A 151 -16.53 -27.75 7.07
C ALA A 151 -15.02 -27.80 7.25
N ASN A 152 -14.34 -28.42 6.28
CA ASN A 152 -12.88 -28.54 6.25
C ASN A 152 -12.24 -29.24 7.48
N THR A 153 -12.97 -30.14 8.13
CA THR A 153 -12.59 -30.78 9.39
C THR A 153 -11.99 -32.19 9.24
N THR A 154 -11.74 -32.64 8.00
CA THR A 154 -11.08 -33.92 7.71
C THR A 154 -10.00 -33.74 6.63
N PRO A 155 -9.03 -34.65 6.51
CA PRO A 155 -8.00 -34.57 5.47
C PRO A 155 -8.53 -34.55 4.03
N ASP A 156 -9.67 -35.17 3.75
CA ASP A 156 -10.23 -35.25 2.38
C ASP A 156 -10.87 -33.93 1.93
N VAL A 157 -11.33 -33.12 2.88
CA VAL A 157 -12.01 -31.85 2.62
C VAL A 157 -11.35 -30.66 3.30
N GLY A 158 -10.15 -30.79 3.86
CA GLY A 158 -9.43 -29.72 4.56
C GLY A 158 -9.31 -28.45 3.70
N VAL A 159 -9.01 -27.31 4.32
CA VAL A 159 -8.87 -26.04 3.58
C VAL A 159 -7.85 -26.25 2.47
N SER A 160 -8.37 -26.19 1.26
CA SER A 160 -7.66 -26.69 0.09
C SER A 160 -6.33 -25.98 -0.06
N THR A 161 -5.29 -26.78 -0.28
CA THR A 161 -3.99 -26.30 -0.74
C THR A 161 -4.03 -25.95 -2.21
N ASN A 162 -5.10 -26.29 -2.96
CA ASN A 162 -5.33 -25.75 -4.30
C ASN A 162 -5.75 -24.28 -4.19
N ILE A 163 -4.82 -23.41 -4.54
CA ILE A 163 -4.91 -21.97 -4.39
C ILE A 163 -4.94 -21.34 -5.77
N THR A 164 -5.75 -20.30 -5.93
CA THR A 164 -5.64 -19.40 -7.08
C THR A 164 -4.92 -18.14 -6.64
N LEU A 165 -3.85 -17.78 -7.33
CA LEU A 165 -3.15 -16.52 -7.13
C LEU A 165 -3.46 -15.59 -8.31
N THR A 166 -3.86 -14.36 -8.01
CA THR A 166 -3.99 -13.28 -9.00
C THR A 166 -3.19 -12.07 -8.52
N PRO A 167 -1.86 -12.06 -8.72
CA PRO A 167 -1.04 -10.91 -8.35
C PRO A 167 -1.48 -9.65 -9.10
N SER A 168 -1.20 -8.47 -8.53
CA SER A 168 -1.56 -7.20 -9.17
C SER A 168 -0.91 -7.08 -10.56
N GLY A 169 -1.73 -6.90 -11.59
CA GLY A 169 -1.27 -6.76 -12.98
C GLY A 169 -0.89 -8.07 -13.67
N VAL A 170 -1.13 -9.23 -13.06
CA VAL A 170 -0.79 -10.56 -13.59
C VAL A 170 -2.07 -11.39 -13.77
N SER A 171 -2.15 -12.19 -14.83
CA SER A 171 -3.26 -13.13 -15.01
C SER A 171 -3.29 -14.16 -13.88
N GLY A 172 -4.50 -14.48 -13.38
CA GLY A 172 -4.68 -15.48 -12.35
C GLY A 172 -4.20 -16.87 -12.78
N PHE A 173 -3.66 -17.64 -11.84
CA PHE A 173 -3.19 -19.01 -12.05
C PHE A 173 -3.41 -19.87 -10.81
N SER A 174 -3.52 -21.19 -11.02
CA SER A 174 -3.63 -22.16 -9.93
C SER A 174 -2.24 -22.62 -9.47
N THR A 175 -2.11 -22.86 -8.17
CA THR A 175 -0.91 -23.39 -7.53
C THR A 175 -1.31 -24.21 -6.30
N GLU A 176 -0.31 -24.85 -5.69
CA GLU A 176 -0.50 -25.63 -4.46
C GLU A 176 0.26 -24.99 -3.28
N GLY A 177 -0.39 -25.02 -2.11
CA GLY A 177 0.19 -24.62 -0.84
C GLY A 177 1.03 -25.73 -0.21
N LEU A 178 2.27 -25.41 0.14
CA LEU A 178 3.14 -26.27 0.94
C LEU A 178 2.68 -26.26 2.40
N VAL A 179 2.39 -27.43 2.96
CA VAL A 179 2.03 -27.62 4.38
C VAL A 179 3.11 -28.44 5.09
N GLY A 180 3.34 -28.18 6.37
CA GLY A 180 4.46 -28.75 7.14
C GLY A 180 4.43 -30.28 7.29
N THR A 181 3.25 -30.86 7.49
CA THR A 181 3.00 -32.31 7.50
C THR A 181 1.57 -32.57 6.99
N GLY A 182 1.42 -33.39 5.94
CA GLY A 182 0.11 -33.68 5.33
C GLY A 182 -0.04 -33.14 3.90
N THR A 183 -1.28 -33.09 3.41
CA THR A 183 -1.65 -32.62 2.06
C THR A 183 -2.58 -31.39 2.09
N THR A 184 -3.16 -31.08 3.25
CA THR A 184 -4.14 -30.01 3.45
C THR A 184 -4.09 -29.47 4.88
N VAL A 185 -4.80 -28.38 5.15
CA VAL A 185 -5.02 -27.86 6.51
C VAL A 185 -6.38 -28.32 7.02
N VAL A 186 -6.41 -29.03 8.15
CA VAL A 186 -7.65 -29.47 8.80
C VAL A 186 -8.06 -28.48 9.89
N LEU A 187 -9.29 -27.99 9.83
CA LEU A 187 -9.88 -27.09 10.82
C LEU A 187 -10.45 -27.87 12.01
N SER A 188 -10.74 -27.17 13.11
CA SER A 188 -11.34 -27.76 14.30
C SER A 188 -12.65 -28.47 13.97
N THR A 189 -12.99 -29.53 14.69
CA THR A 189 -14.31 -30.17 14.60
C THR A 189 -15.31 -29.59 15.60
N THR A 190 -14.89 -28.68 16.47
CA THR A 190 -15.73 -28.17 17.57
C THR A 190 -16.45 -26.89 17.14
N ALA A 191 -17.72 -26.75 17.53
CA ALA A 191 -18.50 -25.55 17.29
C ALA A 191 -17.82 -24.30 17.87
N GLU A 192 -17.91 -23.18 17.16
CA GLU A 192 -17.37 -21.87 17.56
C GLU A 192 -15.85 -21.80 17.83
N ASP A 193 -15.10 -22.85 17.49
CA ASP A 193 -13.64 -22.78 17.52
C ASP A 193 -13.12 -21.88 16.40
N PHE A 194 -12.07 -21.13 16.72
CA PHE A 194 -11.34 -20.33 15.76
C PHE A 194 -10.04 -21.00 15.33
N ASP A 195 -9.81 -20.99 14.01
CA ASP A 195 -8.57 -21.41 13.40
C ASP A 195 -7.96 -20.27 12.59
N ILE A 196 -6.71 -19.94 12.88
CA ILE A 196 -5.93 -18.92 12.18
C ILE A 196 -5.06 -19.64 11.14
N VAL A 197 -5.37 -19.44 9.87
CA VAL A 197 -4.63 -20.01 8.76
C VAL A 197 -3.93 -18.89 8.00
N THR A 198 -2.60 -19.00 7.88
CA THR A 198 -1.77 -18.00 7.19
C THR A 198 -1.21 -18.59 5.90
N TYR A 199 -1.38 -17.86 4.81
CA TYR A 199 -0.83 -18.09 3.48
C TYR A 199 0.36 -17.15 3.27
N GLY A 200 1.56 -17.70 3.28
CA GLY A 200 2.78 -16.99 2.93
C GLY A 200 3.13 -17.19 1.46
N ILE A 201 3.09 -16.12 0.67
CA ILE A 201 3.39 -16.13 -0.75
C ILE A 201 4.81 -15.57 -0.94
N HIS A 202 5.75 -16.44 -1.29
CA HIS A 202 7.09 -16.05 -1.68
C HIS A 202 7.15 -15.89 -3.20
N TYR A 203 7.52 -14.69 -3.67
CA TYR A 203 7.86 -14.47 -5.07
C TYR A 203 9.35 -14.17 -5.21
N ASN A 204 10.06 -15.03 -5.95
CA ASN A 204 11.48 -14.86 -6.23
C ASN A 204 11.73 -14.84 -7.75
N GLY A 205 11.44 -13.70 -8.37
CA GLY A 205 11.62 -13.46 -9.81
C GLY A 205 11.98 -12.02 -10.14
N ASP A 206 11.91 -11.65 -11.41
CA ASP A 206 12.28 -10.34 -11.98
C ASP A 206 11.16 -9.29 -11.95
N ALA A 207 10.20 -9.44 -11.02
CA ALA A 207 9.01 -8.60 -10.88
C ALA A 207 8.01 -8.65 -12.05
N THR A 208 8.12 -9.61 -12.97
CA THR A 208 7.15 -9.81 -14.08
C THR A 208 5.96 -10.69 -13.70
N GLY A 209 6.03 -11.37 -12.55
CA GLY A 209 4.98 -12.27 -12.10
C GLY A 209 4.97 -13.64 -12.79
N THR A 210 6.11 -14.11 -13.28
CA THR A 210 6.24 -15.48 -13.80
C THR A 210 5.76 -16.53 -12.80
N ILE A 211 4.85 -17.40 -13.22
CA ILE A 211 4.16 -18.38 -12.38
C ILE A 211 5.14 -19.30 -11.62
N SER A 212 6.18 -19.78 -12.29
CA SER A 212 7.17 -20.71 -11.69
C SER A 212 7.97 -20.13 -10.53
N ASN A 213 7.92 -18.81 -10.34
CA ASN A 213 8.70 -18.10 -9.32
C ASN A 213 7.92 -17.91 -8.01
N TYR A 214 6.66 -18.37 -7.96
CA TYR A 214 5.85 -18.34 -6.74
C TYR A 214 5.97 -19.65 -5.96
N LYS A 215 6.05 -19.53 -4.64
CA LYS A 215 5.84 -20.63 -3.69
C LYS A 215 4.85 -20.16 -2.64
N VAL A 216 3.91 -21.02 -2.28
CA VAL A 216 2.94 -20.72 -1.22
C VAL A 216 3.17 -21.66 -0.05
N PHE A 217 3.23 -21.10 1.14
CA PHE A 217 3.34 -21.83 2.41
C PHE A 217 2.04 -21.63 3.18
N VAL A 218 1.49 -22.70 3.73
CA VAL A 218 0.24 -22.64 4.50
C VAL A 218 0.50 -23.18 5.88
N THR A 219 0.13 -22.39 6.89
CA THR A 219 0.29 -22.74 8.30
C THR A 219 -1.00 -22.50 9.05
N LYS A 220 -1.28 -23.35 10.04
CA LYS A 220 -2.42 -23.22 10.94
C LYS A 220 -1.92 -23.06 12.37
N SER A 221 -2.54 -22.15 13.10
CA SER A 221 -2.62 -22.15 14.57
C SER A 221 -4.11 -22.10 14.90
N GLY A 222 -4.63 -23.02 15.71
CA GLY A 222 -6.07 -23.14 15.81
C GLY A 222 -6.55 -23.94 16.99
N ASP A 223 -7.80 -24.37 16.90
CA ASP A 223 -8.57 -24.96 17.98
C ASP A 223 -8.69 -23.99 19.19
N PHE A 224 -8.71 -22.68 18.88
CA PHE A 224 -8.86 -21.62 19.89
C PHE A 224 -10.32 -21.52 20.32
N ARG A 225 -10.53 -21.48 21.64
CA ARG A 225 -11.85 -21.35 22.26
C ARG A 225 -11.78 -20.39 23.43
N TYR A 226 -12.88 -19.69 23.72
CA TYR A 226 -13.03 -19.03 25.01
C TYR A 226 -12.98 -20.09 26.12
N GLY A 227 -12.11 -19.86 27.11
CA GLY A 227 -12.01 -20.72 28.29
C GLY A 227 -13.21 -20.58 29.23
#